data_AF-K6V1T8-F1
#
_entry.id   AF-K6V1T8-F1
#
_cell.length_a   1.000
_cell.length_b   1.000
_cell.length_c   1.000
_cell.angle_alpha   90.00
_cell.angle_beta   90.00
_cell.angle_gamma   90.00
#
_symmetry.space_group_name_H-M   'P 1'
#
loop_
_entity.id
_entity.type
_entity.pdbx_description
1 polymer ?
#
loop_
_entity_poly.entity_id
_entity_poly.type
_entity_poly.pdbx_seq_one_letter_code
_entity_poly.pdbx_strand_id
1 'polypeptide(L)' 'PHVRFGNAQRGYVLNRVGTDRWEAEFRVADSIGSPSDTLHRRALVTIPDRRPEINVV' A
#
# COMPACT_ATOMS: atom_id res chain seq x y z
N PRO A 1 4.52 -14.21 13.13
CA PRO A 1 5.13 -13.38 12.06
C PRO A 1 4.41 -12.03 11.93
N HIS A 2 5.10 -10.91 12.19
CA HIS A 2 4.48 -9.56 12.23
C HIS A 2 4.55 -8.81 10.89
N VAL A 3 5.44 -9.19 9.97
CA VAL A 3 5.51 -8.63 8.62
C VAL A 3 4.36 -9.21 7.77
N ARG A 4 3.56 -8.34 7.14
CA ARG A 4 2.37 -8.73 6.37
C ARG A 4 2.51 -8.60 4.86
N PHE A 5 3.39 -7.73 4.38
CA PHE A 5 3.57 -7.46 2.96
C PHE A 5 4.99 -6.97 2.67
N GLY A 6 5.56 -7.41 1.54
CA GLY A 6 6.86 -6.97 1.04
C GLY A 6 6.77 -6.65 -0.44
N ASN A 7 7.42 -5.57 -0.85
CA ASN A 7 7.44 -5.11 -2.24
C ASN A 7 8.79 -4.46 -2.56
N ALA A 8 9.31 -4.73 -3.76
CA ALA A 8 10.59 -4.18 -4.25
C ALA A 8 10.41 -3.22 -5.45
N GLN A 9 9.16 -2.92 -5.84
CA GLN A 9 8.84 -1.98 -6.92
C GLN A 9 8.96 -0.53 -6.46
N ARG A 10 9.34 0.37 -7.38
CA ARG A 10 9.44 1.82 -7.12
C ARG A 10 8.05 2.45 -7.10
N GLY A 11 7.88 3.50 -6.30
CA GLY A 11 6.62 4.21 -6.17
C GLY A 11 6.51 4.97 -4.85
N TYR A 12 5.28 5.11 -4.35
CA TYR A 12 4.98 5.76 -3.08
C TYR A 12 3.80 5.07 -2.36
N VAL A 13 3.61 5.43 -1.09
CA VAL A 13 2.46 4.98 -0.28
C VAL A 13 1.51 6.15 -0.09
N LEU A 14 0.26 5.98 -0.49
CA LEU A 14 -0.82 6.93 -0.24
C LEU A 14 -1.60 6.49 1.01
N ASN A 15 -1.63 7.34 2.03
CA ASN A 15 -2.34 7.07 3.26
C ASN A 15 -3.67 7.83 3.31
N ARG A 16 -4.74 7.12 3.66
CA ARG A 16 -6.02 7.71 4.05
C ARG A 16 -6.30 7.33 5.49
N VAL A 17 -6.38 8.33 6.36
CA VAL A 17 -6.56 8.14 7.80
C VAL A 17 -7.95 8.63 8.17
N GLY A 18 -8.82 7.69 8.52
CA GLY A 18 -10.15 7.94 9.05
C GLY A 18 -10.19 7.72 10.57
N THR A 19 -11.36 7.95 11.16
CA THR A 19 -11.59 7.71 12.59
C THR A 19 -11.70 6.24 12.95
N ASP A 20 -12.15 5.40 12.00
CA ASP A 20 -12.41 3.97 12.18
C ASP A 20 -11.32 3.07 11.60
N ARG A 21 -10.49 3.61 10.69
CA ARG A 21 -9.44 2.85 10.00
C ARG A 21 -8.37 3.73 9.38
N TRP A 22 -7.21 3.12 9.17
CA TRP A 22 -6.15 3.62 8.30
C TRP A 22 -5.99 2.70 7.09
N GLU A 23 -6.00 3.30 5.90
CA GLU A 23 -5.69 2.65 4.63
C GLU A 23 -4.34 3.13 4.10
N ALA A 24 -3.43 2.19 3.79
CA ALA A 24 -2.16 2.43 3.12
C ALA A 24 -2.16 1.77 1.73
N GLU A 25 -2.23 2.59 0.69
CA GLU A 25 -2.26 2.14 -0.71
C GLU A 25 -0.85 2.22 -1.31
N PHE A 26 -0.28 1.07 -1.69
CA PHE A 26 1.01 0.99 -2.35
C PHE A 26 0.84 1.27 -3.85
N ARG A 27 1.20 2.49 -4.28
CA ARG A 27 1.20 2.90 -5.69
C ARG A 27 2.58 2.67 -6.28
N VAL A 28 2.69 1.76 -7.25
CA VAL A 28 3.98 1.32 -7.80
C VAL A 28 3.98 1.36 -9.32
N ALA A 29 5.17 1.42 -9.91
CA ALA A 29 5.38 1.16 -11.33
C ALA A 29 6.16 -0.15 -11.51
N ASP A 30 5.90 -0.87 -12.61
CA ASP A 30 6.64 -2.08 -12.96
C ASP A 30 8.08 -1.77 -13.39
N SER A 31 8.29 -0.57 -13.94
CA SER A 31 9.57 -0.06 -14.39
C SER A 31 9.66 1.45 -14.14
N ILE A 32 10.89 1.96 -14.08
CA ILE A 32 11.20 3.39 -14.08
C ILE A 32 12.10 3.75 -15.26
N GLY A 33 12.22 2.85 -16.24
CA GLY A 33 13.05 3.01 -17.42
C GLY A 33 12.42 3.93 -18.48
N SER A 34 11.09 4.13 -18.43
CA SER A 34 10.39 5.02 -19.34
C SER A 34 9.55 6.07 -18.58
N PRO A 35 9.52 7.33 -19.04
CA PRO A 35 8.59 8.33 -18.51
C PRO A 35 7.11 7.99 -18.74
N SER A 36 6.80 7.07 -19.67
CA SER A 36 5.44 6.64 -19.96
C SER A 36 4.90 5.61 -18.97
N ASP A 37 5.75 5.04 -18.10
CA ASP A 37 5.34 4.01 -17.15
C ASP A 37 4.39 4.61 -16.10
N THR A 38 3.22 3.98 -15.93
CA THR A 38 2.16 4.49 -15.06
C THR A 38 2.15 3.79 -13.70
N LEU A 39 1.79 4.55 -12.66
CA LEU A 39 1.59 4.00 -11.33
C LEU A 39 0.24 3.28 -11.20
N HIS A 40 0.25 2.08 -10.66
CA HIS A 40 -0.93 1.30 -10.32
C HIS A 40 -0.91 0.88 -8.85
N ARG A 41 -2.05 0.41 -8.34
CA ARG A 41 -2.16 -0.09 -6.96
C ARG A 41 -1.64 -1.52 -6.90
N ARG A 42 -0.60 -1.75 -6.10
CA ARG A 42 -0.04 -3.08 -5.85
C ARG A 42 -0.72 -3.80 -4.71
N ALA A 43 -1.04 -3.06 -3.65
CA ALA A 43 -1.70 -3.55 -2.46
C ALA A 43 -2.43 -2.41 -1.74
N LEU A 44 -3.53 -2.74 -1.08
CA LEU A 44 -4.18 -1.93 -0.07
C LEU A 44 -4.03 -2.62 1.28
N VAL A 45 -3.35 -1.96 2.21
CA VAL A 45 -3.25 -2.41 3.60
C VAL A 45 -4.28 -1.65 4.42
N THR A 46 -5.18 -2.34 5.10
CA THR A 46 -6.19 -1.74 5.99
C THR A 46 -5.94 -2.15 7.43
N ILE A 47 -5.85 -1.15 8.29
CA ILE A 47 -5.65 -1.28 9.74
C ILE A 47 -6.88 -0.67 10.42
N PRO A 48 -7.77 -1.49 11.01
CA PRO A 48 -8.91 -1.02 11.79
C PRO A 48 -8.49 -0.40 13.13
N ASP A 49 -9.31 0.51 13.66
CA ASP A 49 -9.08 1.13 14.97
C ASP A 49 -9.15 0.11 16.12
N ARG A 50 -8.22 0.24 17.09
CA ARG A 50 -8.08 -0.57 18.33
C ARG A 50 -8.02 -2.09 18.14
N ARG A 51 -7.64 -2.52 16.94
CA ARG A 51 -7.80 -3.89 16.45
C ARG A 51 -6.46 -4.33 15.83
N PRO A 52 -5.88 -5.48 16.22
CA PRO A 52 -4.57 -5.90 15.72
C PRO A 52 -4.60 -6.53 14.31
N GLU A 53 -5.78 -6.67 13.73
CA GLU A 53 -5.99 -7.21 12.39
C GLU A 53 -5.31 -6.32 11.34
N ILE A 54 -4.71 -6.96 10.32
CA ILE A 54 -4.15 -6.26 9.16
C ILE A 54 -4.63 -7.01 7.93
N ASN A 55 -5.41 -6.32 7.10
CA ASN A 55 -5.91 -6.87 5.84
C ASN A 55 -5.05 -6.34 4.69
N VAL A 56 -4.66 -7.22 3.77
CA VAL A 56 -3.89 -6.87 2.57
C VAL A 56 -4.65 -7.39 1.36
N VAL A 57 -4.98 -6.51 0.41
CA VAL A 57 -5.75 -6.82 -0.80
C VAL A 57 -5.08 -6.27 -2.05
#